data_AF-A0A316MRM6-F1
#
_entry.id   AF-A0A316MRM6-F1
#
_cell.length_a   1.000
_cell.length_b   1.000
_cell.length_c   1.000
_cell.angle_alpha   90.00
_cell.angle_beta   90.00
_cell.angle_gamma   90.00
#
_symmetry.space_group_name_H-M   'P 1'
#
loop_
_entity.id
_entity.type
_entity.pdbx_description
1 polymer ?
#
loop_
_entity_poly.entity_id
_entity_poly.type
_entity_poly.pdbx_seq_one_letter_code
_entity_poly.pdbx_strand_id
1 'polypeptide(L)'
;IHMLLEIPPKMSVSSFMGYLKGKSSLMLYEQFGDLKFKYRNREFWCRGYSADTVGKNKQKIQEYMRKQLDEDKLGTQLSIPYSGSPFTGGK
;
A
#
# COMPACT_ATOMS: atom_id res chain seq x y z
N ILE A 1 -0.08 -4.40 -0.92
CA ILE A 1 -1.03 -3.61 -1.74
C ILE A 1 -0.73 -3.86 -3.19
N HIS A 2 -1.73 -4.25 -3.99
CA HIS A 2 -1.63 -4.39 -5.43
C HIS A 2 -2.38 -3.23 -6.11
N MET A 3 -1.75 -2.61 -7.10
CA MET A 3 -2.33 -1.47 -7.83
C MET A 3 -2.14 -1.69 -9.32
N LEU A 4 -3.16 -1.34 -10.10
CA LEU A 4 -3.08 -1.27 -11.56
C LEU A 4 -3.09 0.21 -11.96
N LEU A 5 -1.97 0.68 -12.50
CA LEU A 5 -1.71 2.10 -12.73
C LEU A 5 -1.37 2.36 -14.20
N GLU A 6 -1.77 3.51 -14.69
CA GLU A 6 -1.36 4.04 -15.99
C GLU A 6 -0.37 5.17 -15.74
N ILE A 7 0.90 4.97 -16.12
CA ILE A 7 1.99 5.93 -15.88
C ILE A 7 2.44 6.46 -17.24
N PRO A 8 2.47 7.79 -17.45
CA PRO A 8 2.98 8.37 -18.69
C PRO A 8 4.43 7.93 -18.96
N PRO A 9 4.81 7.60 -20.20
CA PRO A 9 6.14 7.06 -20.52
C PRO A 9 7.28 8.04 -20.24
N LYS A 10 6.98 9.35 -20.19
CA LYS A 10 7.93 10.41 -19.81
C LYS A 10 8.28 10.43 -18.31
N MET A 11 7.55 9.67 -17.49
CA MET A 11 7.75 9.60 -16.06
C MET A 11 8.34 8.23 -15.70
N SER A 12 9.41 8.21 -14.92
CA SER A 12 9.97 6.95 -14.45
C SER A 12 9.06 6.31 -13.40
N VAL A 13 8.91 4.98 -13.49
CA VAL A 13 8.15 4.19 -12.49
C VAL A 13 8.71 4.42 -11.08
N SER A 14 10.04 4.55 -10.95
CA SER A 14 10.69 4.80 -9.67
C SER A 14 10.32 6.14 -9.05
N SER A 15 10.26 7.21 -9.85
CA SER A 15 9.83 8.53 -9.38
C SER A 15 8.37 8.51 -8.95
N PHE A 16 7.50 7.91 -9.77
CA PHE A 16 6.08 7.75 -9.44
C PHE A 16 5.88 6.97 -8.13
N MET A 17 6.54 5.82 -7.97
CA MET A 17 6.45 5.01 -6.76
C MET A 17 7.05 5.71 -5.53
N GLY A 18 8.15 6.46 -5.70
CA GLY A 18 8.72 7.29 -4.64
C GLY A 18 7.73 8.34 -4.14
N TYR A 19 7.08 9.06 -5.07
CA TYR A 19 6.04 10.03 -4.73
C TYR A 19 4.86 9.38 -4.03
N LEU A 20 4.33 8.29 -4.60
CA LEU A 20 3.14 7.61 -4.08
C LEU A 20 3.38 7.06 -2.67
N LYS A 21 4.51 6.38 -2.44
CA LYS A 21 4.88 5.85 -1.11
C LYS A 21 5.12 6.98 -0.11
N GLY A 22 5.78 8.06 -0.52
CA GLY A 22 6.04 9.21 0.34
C GLY A 22 4.78 9.94 0.77
N LYS A 23 3.93 10.33 -0.19
CA LYS A 23 2.69 11.07 0.08
C LYS A 23 1.67 10.26 0.85
N SER A 24 1.48 8.98 0.51
CA SER A 24 0.57 8.11 1.28
C SER A 24 1.02 7.93 2.73
N SER A 25 2.31 7.78 2.99
CA SER A 25 2.84 7.72 4.37
C SER A 25 2.53 9.00 5.13
N LEU A 26 2.74 10.16 4.51
CA LEU A 26 2.44 11.45 5.13
C LEU A 26 0.95 11.57 5.47
N MET A 27 0.06 11.28 4.52
CA MET A 27 -1.39 11.34 4.74
C MET A 27 -1.84 10.40 5.87
N LEU A 28 -1.29 9.19 5.93
CA LEU A 28 -1.60 8.25 7.00
C LEU A 28 -1.13 8.75 8.38
N TYR A 29 0.05 9.36 8.48
CA TYR A 29 0.52 9.91 9.75
C TYR A 29 -0.20 11.20 10.16
N GLU A 30 -0.71 11.98 9.21
CA GLU A 30 -1.56 13.14 9.49
C GLU A 30 -2.94 12.69 10.00
N GLN A 31 -3.54 11.67 9.37
CA GLN A 31 -4.83 11.13 9.78
C GLN A 31 -4.76 10.32 11.08
N PHE A 32 -3.66 9.59 11.29
CA PHE A 32 -3.45 8.68 12.42
C PHE A 32 -2.16 9.06 13.16
N GLY A 33 -2.20 10.15 13.92
CA GLY A 33 -1.03 10.71 14.61
C GLY A 33 -0.27 9.71 15.51
N ASP A 34 -0.97 8.78 16.15
CA ASP A 34 -0.35 7.74 17.00
C ASP A 34 0.48 6.73 16.20
N LEU A 35 0.12 6.48 14.94
CA LEU A 35 0.80 5.53 14.07
C LEU A 35 2.25 5.95 13.81
N LYS A 36 2.49 7.27 13.79
CA LYS A 36 3.81 7.90 13.59
C LYS A 36 4.86 7.43 14.59
N PHE A 37 4.43 7.08 15.82
CA PHE A 37 5.31 6.67 16.91
C PHE A 37 5.21 5.18 17.21
N LYS A 38 4.04 4.56 16.99
CA LYS A 38 3.81 3.14 17.26
C LYS A 38 4.32 2.21 16.16
N TYR A 39 4.42 2.68 14.91
CA TYR A 39 4.80 1.83 13.77
C TYR A 39 6.15 2.23 13.17
N ARG A 40 7.17 1.38 13.38
CA ARG A 40 8.50 1.42 12.72
C ARG A 40 9.16 2.82 12.62
N ASN A 41 8.99 3.68 13.62
CA ASN A 41 9.62 5.01 13.69
C ASN A 41 9.47 5.83 12.39
N ARG A 42 8.23 5.98 11.90
CA ARG A 42 7.86 6.69 10.67
C ARG A 42 8.18 5.99 9.34
N GLU A 43 8.65 4.75 9.34
CA GLU A 43 8.76 3.93 8.13
C GLU A 43 7.49 3.13 7.86
N PHE A 44 6.57 3.66 7.05
CA PHE A 44 5.32 2.94 6.73
C PHE A 44 5.54 1.84 5.69
N TRP A 45 6.24 2.19 4.60
CA TRP A 45 6.55 1.25 3.52
C TRP A 45 7.95 0.65 3.67
N CYS A 46 8.13 -0.57 3.16
CA CYS A 46 9.47 -1.11 2.93
C CYS A 46 10.21 -0.30 1.84
N ARG A 47 11.54 -0.41 1.75
CA ARG A 47 12.34 0.31 0.74
C ARG A 47 12.00 -0.10 -0.70
N GLY A 48 11.76 -1.39 -0.93
CA GLY A 48 11.50 -1.97 -2.25
C GLY A 48 10.06 -1.77 -2.77
N TYR A 49 9.85 -2.13 -4.03
CA TYR A 49 8.55 -2.32 -4.65
C TYR A 49 8.72 -3.26 -5.85
N SER A 50 7.63 -3.93 -6.25
CA SER A 50 7.59 -4.76 -7.46
C SER A 50 6.70 -4.06 -8.49
N ALA A 51 7.13 -4.03 -9.74
CA ALA A 51 6.36 -3.48 -10.85
C ALA A 51 6.46 -4.43 -12.04
N ASP A 52 5.34 -4.62 -12.73
CA ASP A 52 5.28 -5.40 -13.97
C ASP A 52 4.44 -4.61 -15.00
N THR A 53 4.81 -4.73 -16.27
CA THR A 53 4.15 -4.05 -17.37
C THR A 53 2.96 -4.86 -17.85
N VAL A 54 1.79 -4.22 -17.88
CA VAL A 54 0.56 -4.85 -18.36
C VAL A 54 0.31 -4.48 -19.81
N GLY A 55 0.41 -5.47 -20.70
CA GLY A 55 0.00 -5.35 -22.09
C GLY A 55 -1.51 -5.57 -22.29
N LYS A 56 -1.88 -6.35 -23.30
CA LYS A 56 -3.28 -6.56 -23.72
C LYS A 56 -4.19 -7.24 -22.67
N ASN A 57 -3.64 -7.90 -21.65
CA ASN A 57 -4.38 -8.72 -20.68
C ASN A 57 -4.82 -7.97 -19.41
N LYS A 58 -5.26 -6.72 -19.55
CA LYS A 58 -5.65 -5.86 -18.41
C LYS A 58 -6.78 -6.47 -17.56
N GLN A 59 -7.80 -7.05 -18.19
CA GLN A 59 -8.96 -7.65 -17.50
C GLN A 59 -8.56 -8.82 -16.59
N LYS A 60 -7.75 -9.75 -17.10
CA LYS A 60 -7.30 -10.92 -16.35
C LYS A 60 -6.47 -10.54 -15.11
N ILE A 61 -5.64 -9.51 -15.23
CA ILE A 61 -4.83 -9.00 -14.11
C ILE A 61 -5.72 -8.31 -13.07
N GLN A 62 -6.75 -7.58 -13.50
CA GLN A 62 -7.70 -6.98 -12.58
C GLN A 62 -8.52 -8.04 -11.82
N GLU A 63 -8.94 -9.11 -12.49
CA GLU A 63 -9.59 -10.26 -11.83
C GLU A 63 -8.66 -10.94 -10.84
N TYR A 64 -7.39 -11.15 -11.21
CA TYR A 64 -6.39 -11.70 -10.30
C TYR A 64 -6.23 -10.84 -9.04
N MET A 65 -6.12 -9.52 -9.18
CA MET A 65 -6.00 -8.61 -8.03
C MET A 65 -7.23 -8.65 -7.12
N ARG A 66 -8.43 -8.76 -7.69
CA ARG A 66 -9.67 -8.90 -6.91
C ARG A 66 -9.69 -10.22 -6.14
N LYS A 67 -9.35 -11.32 -6.81
CA LYS A 67 -9.29 -12.64 -6.18
C LYS A 67 -8.26 -12.67 -5.04
N GLN A 68 -7.06 -12.12 -5.26
CA GLN A 68 -6.03 -12.02 -4.21
C GLN A 68 -6.53 -11.23 -3.01
N LEU A 69 -7.23 -10.10 -3.24
CA LEU A 69 -7.80 -9.31 -2.15
C LEU A 69 -8.84 -10.10 -1.35
N ASP A 70 -9.67 -10.90 -2.01
CA ASP A 70 -10.67 -11.73 -1.35
C ASP A 70 -10.04 -12.89 -0.57
N GLU A 71 -8.97 -13.49 -1.11
CA GLU A 71 -8.16 -14.48 -0.39
C GLU A 71 -7.47 -13.87 0.84
N ASP A 72 -6.89 -12.66 0.73
CA ASP A 72 -6.25 -11.96 1.84
C ASP A 72 -7.25 -11.61 2.96
N LYS A 73 -8.51 -11.28 2.61
CA LYS A 73 -9.61 -11.08 3.58
C LYS A 73 -9.90 -12.36 4.35
N LEU A 74 -10.05 -13.48 3.63
CA LEU A 74 -10.36 -14.79 4.21
C LEU A 74 -9.21 -15.29 5.10
N GLY A 75 -7.97 -15.04 4.70
CA GLY A 75 -6.77 -15.43 5.42
C GLY A 75 -6.39 -14.54 6.61
N THR A 76 -7.20 -13.56 7.00
CA THR A 76 -6.91 -12.57 8.07
C THR A 76 -5.64 -11.73 7.87
N GLN A 77 -5.04 -11.78 6.67
CA GLN A 77 -3.79 -11.10 6.30
C GLN A 77 -3.94 -9.58 6.20
N LEU A 78 -5.17 -9.07 6.27
CA LEU A 78 -5.46 -7.64 6.30
C LEU A 78 -5.23 -6.98 7.67
N SER A 79 -4.94 -7.77 8.70
CA SER A 79 -4.70 -7.27 10.05
C SER A 79 -3.24 -7.43 10.46
N ILE A 80 -2.71 -6.45 11.19
CA ILE A 80 -1.42 -6.59 11.86
C ILE A 80 -1.69 -7.43 13.11
N PRO A 81 -0.91 -8.49 13.39
CA PRO A 81 -1.02 -9.26 14.64
C PRO A 81 -0.48 -8.41 15.80
N TYR A 82 -1.26 -7.42 16.20
CA TYR A 82 -1.04 -6.53 17.31
C TYR A 82 -2.32 -6.51 18.14
N SER A 83 -2.22 -6.71 19.45
CA SER A 83 -3.37 -6.90 20.35
C SER A 83 -4.19 -5.62 20.59
N GLY A 84 -3.64 -4.44 20.25
CA GLY A 84 -4.37 -3.17 20.23
C GLY A 84 -4.66 -2.72 18.79
N SER A 85 -5.59 -1.78 18.58
CA SER A 85 -5.66 -1.10 17.30
C SER A 85 -4.48 -0.13 17.18
N PRO A 86 -3.63 -0.23 16.15
CA PRO A 86 -2.56 0.74 15.93
C PRO A 86 -3.10 2.14 15.57
N PHE A 87 -4.42 2.23 15.34
CA PHE A 87 -5.16 3.44 14.97
C PHE A 87 -6.04 4.00 16.10
N THR A 88 -6.10 3.36 17.27
CA THR A 88 -6.80 3.93 18.44
C THR A 88 -5.83 4.75 19.27
N GLY A 89 -5.86 6.06 19.06
CA GLY A 89 -5.45 7.05 20.05
C GLY A 89 -6.58 7.27 21.04
N GLY A 90 -6.32 7.03 22.33
CA GLY A 90 -7.14 7.65 23.36
C GLY A 90 -6.91 9.15 23.31
N LYS A 91 -7.98 9.93 23.43
CA LYS A 91 -7.87 11.37 23.75
C LYS A 91 -7.14 11.59 25.06
#